data_AF-A0A9E4HGN2-F1
#
_entry.id   AF-A0A9E4HGN2-F1
#
_cell.length_a   1.000
_cell.length_b   1.000
_cell.length_c   1.000
_cell.angle_alpha   90.00
_cell.angle_beta   90.00
_cell.angle_gamma   90.00
#
_symmetry.space_group_name_H-M   'P 1'
#
loop_
_entity.id
_entity.type
_entity.pdbx_description
1 polymer ?
#
loop_
_entity_poly.entity_id
_entity_poly.type
_entity_poly.pdbx_seq_one_letter_code
_entity_poly.pdbx_strand_id
1 'polypeptide(L)'
;MGLRLVSLLLFLIVAGCSEEKAGPNKGDKSRGDDAPARVCKGGSVVIEDLWLTPGPVEGTSGGYATVRIESGESDSLLAVACDIAERVELHEMQSENGETVMQKITTPLYLSKSDPIVLEPGGKHIMLIDLKKELQIGKNIDLSFRWSSGERTTCPGVVSNAPPEKYLRGSEIYISYCAACHGQAGEGQGNIYPPLAGSDFFADKEKTISAIVNGLHGEITVNGKKYNGIMNKLPSIYDNQEAAEVINFTLQQFADSLWQTTKEVVARIRD
;
A
#
# COMPACT_ATOMS: atom_id res chain seq x y z
N MET A 1 -3.42 -18.82 -79.12
CA MET A 1 -2.19 -18.52 -79.85
C MET A 1 -2.01 -17.01 -79.85
N GLY A 2 -0.99 -16.51 -79.12
CA GLY A 2 -0.60 -15.08 -79.02
C GLY A 2 -1.57 -14.18 -78.23
N LEU A 3 -1.17 -13.17 -77.47
CA LEU A 3 0.15 -12.61 -77.17
C LEU A 3 0.01 -11.71 -75.92
N ARG A 4 1.14 -11.57 -75.24
CA ARG A 4 1.45 -10.84 -73.99
C ARG A 4 0.99 -9.37 -73.97
N LEU A 5 0.80 -8.81 -72.77
CA LEU A 5 1.50 -7.57 -72.39
C LEU A 5 1.59 -7.44 -70.86
N VAL A 6 2.82 -7.54 -70.37
CA VAL A 6 3.25 -7.14 -69.03
C VAL A 6 3.58 -5.66 -69.13
N SER A 7 3.01 -4.81 -68.27
CA SER A 7 3.47 -3.43 -68.12
C SER A 7 3.80 -3.17 -66.65
N LEU A 8 5.10 -3.23 -66.37
CA LEU A 8 5.75 -2.72 -65.18
C LEU A 8 5.94 -1.21 -65.40
N LEU A 9 5.38 -0.35 -64.55
CA LEU A 9 5.79 1.05 -64.48
C LEU A 9 6.13 1.45 -63.05
N LEU A 10 7.28 2.12 -62.96
CA LEU A 10 8.10 2.44 -61.82
C LEU A 10 7.81 3.88 -61.34
N PHE A 11 7.70 4.04 -60.01
CA PHE A 11 7.88 5.22 -59.15
C PHE A 11 7.77 6.66 -59.72
N LEU A 12 6.95 7.48 -59.06
CA LEU A 12 7.34 8.84 -58.69
C LEU A 12 6.60 9.33 -57.43
N ILE A 13 7.40 9.82 -56.48
CA ILE A 13 7.06 10.33 -55.16
C ILE A 13 6.51 11.76 -55.28
N VAL A 14 5.41 12.07 -54.59
CA VAL A 14 5.16 13.43 -54.09
C VAL A 14 4.68 13.33 -52.65
N ALA A 15 5.49 13.90 -51.76
CA ALA A 15 5.17 14.14 -50.35
C ALA A 15 4.17 15.29 -50.24
N GLY A 16 3.20 15.14 -49.34
CA GLY A 16 2.26 16.21 -48.95
C GLY A 16 1.66 15.89 -47.59
N CYS A 17 2.15 16.57 -46.56
CA CYS A 17 1.73 16.46 -45.16
C CYS A 17 0.33 17.05 -44.94
N SER A 18 -0.48 16.40 -44.11
CA SER A 18 -1.47 17.07 -43.26
C SER A 18 -1.71 16.19 -42.02
N GLU A 19 -1.21 16.67 -40.89
CA GLU A 19 -1.52 16.18 -39.55
C GLU A 19 -3.01 16.41 -39.25
N GLU A 20 -3.72 15.35 -38.83
CA GLU A 20 -4.95 15.50 -38.09
C GLU A 20 -4.76 14.87 -36.71
N LYS A 21 -4.94 15.72 -35.69
CA LYS A 21 -4.52 15.48 -34.31
C LYS A 21 -5.34 14.36 -33.67
N ALA A 22 -4.65 13.32 -33.20
CA ALA A 22 -5.18 12.38 -32.23
C ALA A 22 -5.47 13.11 -30.91
N GLY A 23 -6.76 13.36 -30.64
CA GLY A 23 -7.21 13.76 -29.31
C GLY A 23 -7.10 12.56 -28.34
N PRO A 24 -6.83 12.79 -27.04
CA PRO A 24 -6.71 11.70 -26.09
C PRO A 24 -8.06 11.02 -25.93
N ASN A 25 -8.07 9.74 -26.27
CA ASN A 25 -9.13 8.79 -26.01
C ASN A 25 -9.44 8.81 -24.51
N LYS A 26 -10.52 9.48 -24.11
CA LYS A 26 -11.09 9.35 -22.77
C LYS A 26 -11.68 7.94 -22.68
N GLY A 27 -10.81 7.00 -22.34
CA GLY A 27 -11.19 5.66 -21.93
C GLY A 27 -12.12 5.77 -20.74
N ASP A 28 -13.37 5.48 -21.01
CA ASP A 28 -14.43 5.15 -20.08
C ASP A 28 -13.87 4.35 -18.89
N LYS A 29 -13.92 4.94 -17.70
CA LYS A 29 -13.74 4.23 -16.43
C LYS A 29 -15.07 4.23 -15.68
N SER A 30 -16.09 3.63 -16.26
CA SER A 30 -17.06 2.88 -15.45
C SER A 30 -16.34 1.66 -14.84
N ARG A 31 -15.55 1.89 -13.79
CA ARG A 31 -15.12 0.79 -12.91
C ARG A 31 -16.23 0.62 -11.88
N GLY A 32 -16.98 -0.46 -12.07
CA GLY A 32 -18.18 -0.79 -11.32
C GLY A 32 -17.94 -0.96 -9.82
N ASP A 33 -19.01 -0.68 -9.10
CA ASP A 33 -19.19 -0.77 -7.65
C ASP A 33 -19.17 -2.21 -7.09
N ASP A 34 -18.32 -3.10 -7.62
CA ASP A 34 -18.21 -4.51 -7.21
C ASP A 34 -16.81 -4.87 -6.66
N ALA A 35 -16.19 -3.97 -5.89
CA ALA A 35 -15.02 -4.35 -5.08
C ALA A 35 -15.51 -5.14 -3.85
N PRO A 36 -15.02 -6.37 -3.59
CA PRO A 36 -15.48 -7.16 -2.44
C PRO A 36 -15.22 -6.36 -1.16
N ALA A 37 -16.19 -6.40 -0.24
CA ALA A 37 -16.23 -5.59 0.97
C ALA A 37 -14.87 -5.59 1.70
N ARG A 38 -14.10 -4.50 1.54
CA ARG A 38 -12.75 -4.30 2.12
C ARG A 38 -12.79 -3.95 3.61
N VAL A 39 -13.96 -4.01 4.22
CA VAL A 39 -14.23 -3.62 5.61
C VAL A 39 -15.20 -4.63 6.20
N CYS A 40 -14.75 -5.35 7.21
CA CYS A 40 -15.53 -6.35 7.93
C CYS A 40 -15.82 -5.84 9.33
N LYS A 41 -17.09 -5.63 9.63
CA LYS A 41 -17.54 -5.17 10.94
C LYS A 41 -17.89 -6.37 11.81
N GLY A 42 -17.40 -6.37 13.04
CA GLY A 42 -17.98 -7.17 14.11
C GLY A 42 -18.10 -6.26 15.31
N GLY A 43 -19.33 -5.89 15.66
CA GLY A 43 -19.67 -5.23 16.92
C GLY A 43 -18.83 -3.99 17.18
N SER A 44 -17.87 -4.05 18.10
CA SER A 44 -17.00 -2.92 18.44
C SER A 44 -15.85 -2.72 17.46
N VAL A 45 -15.48 -3.74 16.69
CA VAL A 45 -14.28 -3.77 15.84
C VAL A 45 -14.60 -3.68 14.35
N VAL A 46 -13.65 -3.11 13.63
CA VAL A 46 -13.61 -3.07 12.18
C VAL A 46 -12.26 -3.61 11.71
N ILE A 47 -12.30 -4.59 10.82
CA ILE A 47 -11.13 -5.13 10.10
C ILE A 47 -11.15 -4.55 8.70
N GLU A 48 -10.05 -3.94 8.29
CA GLU A 48 -9.90 -3.32 6.98
C GLU A 48 -8.78 -4.00 6.20
N ASP A 49 -9.01 -4.12 4.90
CA ASP A 49 -7.97 -4.45 3.93
C ASP A 49 -7.24 -5.75 4.25
N LEU A 50 -8.00 -6.76 4.68
CA LEU A 50 -7.47 -8.09 4.88
C LEU A 50 -6.99 -8.68 3.55
N TRP A 51 -5.74 -9.10 3.50
CA TRP A 51 -5.15 -9.80 2.36
C TRP A 51 -4.15 -10.86 2.81
N LEU A 52 -3.89 -11.80 1.91
CA LEU A 52 -3.02 -12.95 2.13
C LEU A 52 -1.99 -13.06 1.01
N THR A 53 -0.79 -13.57 1.29
CA THR A 53 0.15 -13.98 0.24
C THR A 53 -0.29 -15.29 -0.41
N PRO A 54 0.11 -15.60 -1.65
CA PRO A 54 -0.08 -16.95 -2.18
C PRO A 54 0.81 -17.97 -1.45
N GLY A 55 0.43 -19.25 -1.53
CA GLY A 55 1.18 -20.34 -0.92
C GLY A 55 0.75 -21.72 -1.45
N PRO A 56 1.69 -22.68 -1.62
CA PRO A 56 1.37 -24.03 -2.11
C PRO A 56 0.74 -24.89 -1.01
N VAL A 57 0.16 -26.03 -1.39
CA VAL A 57 -0.24 -27.10 -0.43
C VAL A 57 0.97 -27.49 0.42
N GLU A 58 0.75 -27.74 1.71
CA GLU A 58 1.77 -27.97 2.76
C GLU A 58 2.73 -26.77 2.98
N GLY A 59 2.53 -25.67 2.25
CA GLY A 59 3.27 -24.43 2.42
C GLY A 59 2.70 -23.54 3.52
N THR A 60 3.14 -22.28 3.48
CA THR A 60 2.74 -21.25 4.43
C THR A 60 2.26 -19.99 3.69
N SER A 61 1.51 -19.14 4.39
CA SER A 61 1.07 -17.83 3.88
C SER A 61 1.02 -16.79 5.00
N GLY A 62 1.46 -15.56 4.71
CA GLY A 62 1.24 -14.40 5.55
C GLY A 62 -0.15 -13.80 5.34
N GLY A 63 -0.68 -13.14 6.37
CA GLY A 63 -1.92 -12.39 6.34
C GLY A 63 -1.81 -11.06 7.07
N TYR A 64 -2.44 -10.04 6.49
CA TYR A 64 -2.21 -8.64 6.83
C TYR A 64 -3.52 -7.86 6.76
N ALA A 65 -3.71 -6.92 7.68
CA ALA A 65 -4.93 -6.12 7.83
C ALA A 65 -4.69 -4.96 8.80
N THR A 66 -5.59 -3.99 8.83
CA THR A 66 -5.69 -3.04 9.96
C THR A 66 -6.95 -3.34 10.75
N VAL A 67 -6.86 -3.38 12.08
CA VAL A 67 -8.00 -3.58 12.98
C VAL A 67 -8.14 -2.39 13.90
N ARG A 68 -9.33 -1.81 13.95
CA ARG A 68 -9.65 -0.61 14.73
C ARG A 68 -10.94 -0.77 15.53
N ILE A 69 -11.05 -0.03 16.63
CA ILE A 69 -12.30 0.10 17.39
C ILE A 69 -13.19 1.13 16.69
N GLU A 70 -14.36 0.71 16.24
CA GLU A 70 -15.41 1.59 15.70
C GLU A 70 -16.36 2.07 16.81
N SER A 71 -16.70 1.20 17.77
CA SER A 71 -17.55 1.57 18.90
C SER A 71 -17.03 0.94 20.20
N GLY A 72 -17.18 1.63 21.34
CA GLY A 72 -16.49 1.24 22.58
C GLY A 72 -15.09 1.83 22.71
N GLU A 73 -14.30 1.38 23.69
CA GLU A 73 -12.98 1.95 24.02
C GLU A 73 -11.82 1.05 23.64
N SER A 74 -11.96 -0.26 23.83
CA SER A 74 -10.92 -1.26 23.59
C SER A 74 -11.47 -2.68 23.49
N ASP A 75 -10.63 -3.58 22.99
CA ASP A 75 -10.84 -5.04 23.02
C ASP A 75 -9.47 -5.74 23.02
N SER A 76 -9.41 -7.04 22.80
CA SER A 76 -8.19 -7.78 22.52
C SER A 76 -8.44 -8.92 21.55
N LEU A 77 -7.61 -9.02 20.52
CA LEU A 77 -7.61 -10.13 19.58
C LEU A 77 -7.00 -11.35 20.27
N LEU A 78 -7.83 -12.38 20.51
CA LEU A 78 -7.42 -13.61 21.16
C LEU A 78 -6.83 -14.63 20.19
N ALA A 79 -7.42 -14.73 18.99
CA ALA A 79 -7.03 -15.72 17.99
C ALA A 79 -7.58 -15.37 16.60
N VAL A 80 -6.90 -15.90 15.58
CA VAL A 80 -7.37 -15.94 14.19
C VAL A 80 -7.45 -17.41 13.76
N ALA A 81 -8.42 -17.77 12.93
CA ALA A 81 -8.60 -19.11 12.40
C ALA A 81 -9.04 -19.09 10.94
N CYS A 82 -8.76 -20.16 10.20
CA CYS A 82 -9.31 -20.41 8.87
C CYS A 82 -9.33 -21.93 8.61
N ASP A 83 -10.20 -22.39 7.72
CA ASP A 83 -10.36 -23.83 7.44
C ASP A 83 -9.29 -24.39 6.48
N ILE A 84 -8.54 -23.51 5.81
CA ILE A 84 -7.62 -23.87 4.73
C ILE A 84 -6.19 -24.17 5.19
N ALA A 85 -5.89 -23.96 6.47
CA ALA A 85 -4.58 -24.23 7.06
C ALA A 85 -4.73 -25.20 8.24
N GLU A 86 -3.66 -25.90 8.60
CA GLU A 86 -3.66 -26.69 9.84
C GLU A 86 -3.57 -25.80 11.06
N ARG A 87 -2.77 -24.73 10.98
CA ARG A 87 -2.59 -23.78 12.06
C ARG A 87 -2.63 -22.35 11.55
N VAL A 88 -3.21 -21.48 12.37
CA VAL A 88 -3.16 -20.04 12.19
C VAL A 88 -2.58 -19.43 13.45
N GLU A 89 -1.54 -18.62 13.29
CA GLU A 89 -0.80 -18.01 14.39
C GLU A 89 -0.66 -16.51 14.17
N LEU A 90 -0.47 -15.76 15.26
CA LEU A 90 -0.05 -14.36 15.20
C LEU A 90 1.45 -14.31 15.45
N HIS A 91 2.19 -13.62 14.59
CA HIS A 91 3.64 -13.53 14.60
C HIS A 91 4.07 -12.07 14.60
N GLU A 92 5.28 -11.78 15.06
CA GLU A 92 5.93 -10.46 14.96
C GLU A 92 7.39 -10.67 14.54
N MET A 93 7.89 -9.78 13.69
CA MET A 93 9.32 -9.73 13.39
C MET A 93 10.04 -9.00 14.52
N GLN A 94 11.04 -9.63 15.12
CA GLN A 94 11.90 -9.02 16.14
C GLN A 94 13.36 -9.11 15.71
N SER A 95 14.14 -8.10 16.08
CA SER A 95 15.58 -8.11 15.88
C SER A 95 16.25 -8.76 17.09
N GLU A 96 16.77 -9.98 16.91
CA GLU A 96 17.54 -10.69 17.93
C GLU A 96 18.98 -10.85 17.43
N ASN A 97 19.95 -10.30 18.16
CA ASN A 97 21.39 -10.34 17.80
C ASN A 97 21.74 -9.80 16.40
N GLY A 98 20.94 -8.87 15.86
CA GLY A 98 21.13 -8.32 14.52
C GLY A 98 20.53 -9.17 13.40
N GLU A 99 19.85 -10.26 13.74
CA GLU A 99 19.07 -11.09 12.82
C GLU A 99 17.58 -10.83 13.01
N THR A 100 16.83 -10.75 11.91
CA THR A 100 15.37 -10.62 11.96
C THR A 100 14.76 -12.00 12.15
N VAL A 101 14.20 -12.24 13.32
CA VAL A 101 13.51 -13.48 13.68
C VAL A 101 12.00 -13.27 13.66
N MET A 102 11.28 -14.26 13.15
CA MET A 102 9.83 -14.31 13.19
C MET A 102 9.41 -15.05 14.45
N GLN A 103 8.77 -14.35 15.40
CA GLN A 103 8.38 -14.90 16.69
C GLN A 103 6.86 -14.99 16.83
N LYS A 104 6.37 -16.16 17.26
CA LYS A 104 4.96 -16.37 17.60
C LYS A 104 4.57 -15.51 18.82
N ILE A 105 3.48 -14.76 18.67
CA ILE A 105 2.79 -14.06 19.73
C ILE A 105 1.84 -15.04 20.43
N THR A 106 2.01 -15.21 21.74
CA THR A 106 1.21 -16.13 22.58
C THR A 106 0.22 -15.40 23.48
N THR A 107 0.32 -14.08 23.57
CA THR A 107 -0.59 -13.21 24.34
C THR A 107 -1.62 -12.56 23.43
N PRO A 108 -2.84 -12.24 23.91
CA PRO A 108 -3.78 -11.44 23.15
C PRO A 108 -3.18 -10.10 22.69
N LEU A 109 -3.52 -9.67 21.48
CA LEU A 109 -3.16 -8.34 21.00
C LEU A 109 -4.22 -7.34 21.46
N TYR A 110 -3.84 -6.42 22.33
CA TYR A 110 -4.70 -5.33 22.78
C TYR A 110 -4.89 -4.30 21.65
N LEU A 111 -6.07 -3.69 21.57
CA LEU A 111 -6.32 -2.51 20.73
C LEU A 111 -7.24 -1.53 21.44
N SER A 112 -7.09 -0.25 21.11
CA SER A 112 -7.97 0.83 21.54
C SER A 112 -8.26 1.80 20.39
N LYS A 113 -9.15 2.78 20.58
CA LYS A 113 -9.42 3.80 19.56
C LYS A 113 -8.18 4.54 19.08
N SER A 114 -7.23 4.82 19.98
CA SER A 114 -5.97 5.52 19.65
C SER A 114 -4.83 4.60 19.26
N ASP A 115 -5.00 3.28 19.42
CA ASP A 115 -3.96 2.28 19.23
C ASP A 115 -4.54 1.06 18.48
N PRO A 116 -4.66 1.15 17.14
CA PRO A 116 -5.17 0.06 16.32
C PRO A 116 -4.13 -1.07 16.19
N ILE A 117 -4.59 -2.30 15.94
CA ILE A 117 -3.68 -3.38 15.54
C ILE A 117 -3.40 -3.22 14.05
N VAL A 118 -2.13 -3.04 13.70
CA VAL A 118 -1.64 -3.08 12.32
C VAL A 118 -0.93 -4.41 12.11
N LEU A 119 -1.41 -5.19 11.14
CA LEU A 119 -0.81 -6.43 10.69
C LEU A 119 -0.22 -6.20 9.29
N GLU A 120 1.10 -6.20 9.18
CA GLU A 120 1.81 -5.78 7.97
C GLU A 120 3.12 -6.56 7.74
N PRO A 121 3.62 -6.61 6.49
CA PRO A 121 4.92 -7.18 6.21
C PRO A 121 6.02 -6.46 7.02
N GLY A 122 6.89 -7.23 7.67
CA GLY A 122 7.97 -6.68 8.51
C GLY A 122 7.57 -6.34 9.95
N GLY A 123 6.28 -6.39 10.29
CA GLY A 123 5.76 -6.15 11.65
C GLY A 123 5.02 -7.36 12.20
N LYS A 124 3.94 -7.10 12.94
CA LYS A 124 2.99 -8.13 13.37
C LYS A 124 2.24 -8.66 12.14
N HIS A 125 1.95 -9.95 12.08
CA HIS A 125 1.22 -10.55 10.96
C HIS A 125 0.54 -11.86 11.36
N ILE A 126 -0.41 -12.29 10.54
CA ILE A 126 -1.06 -13.60 10.66
C ILE A 126 -0.22 -14.60 9.85
N MET A 127 0.06 -15.76 10.40
CA MET A 127 0.77 -16.84 9.72
C MET A 127 -0.12 -18.06 9.58
N LEU A 128 -0.42 -18.44 8.34
CA LEU A 128 -1.10 -19.70 7.99
C LEU A 128 -0.01 -20.74 7.73
N ILE A 129 -0.07 -21.86 8.43
CA ILE A 129 0.96 -22.90 8.42
C ILE A 129 0.32 -24.23 8.02
N ASP A 130 1.03 -24.98 7.18
CA ASP A 130 0.63 -26.28 6.63
C ASP A 130 -0.72 -26.15 5.87
N LEU A 131 -0.67 -25.43 4.75
CA LEU A 131 -1.85 -25.16 3.90
C LEU A 131 -2.45 -26.47 3.35
N LYS A 132 -3.75 -26.67 3.57
CA LYS A 132 -4.51 -27.84 3.08
C LYS A 132 -4.84 -27.73 1.59
N LYS A 133 -4.82 -26.52 1.05
CA LYS A 133 -5.09 -26.17 -0.35
C LYS A 133 -4.17 -25.04 -0.78
N GLU A 134 -3.88 -25.00 -2.08
CA GLU A 134 -3.14 -23.89 -2.66
C GLU A 134 -3.92 -22.57 -2.54
N LEU A 135 -3.22 -21.53 -2.09
CA LEU A 135 -3.67 -20.15 -2.06
C LEU A 135 -3.29 -19.47 -3.37
N GLN A 136 -4.24 -19.45 -4.32
CA GLN A 136 -4.04 -18.82 -5.62
C GLN A 136 -4.47 -17.35 -5.60
N ILE A 137 -3.71 -16.51 -6.31
CA ILE A 137 -3.97 -15.08 -6.45
C ILE A 137 -5.41 -14.81 -6.94
N GLY A 138 -6.05 -13.78 -6.38
CA GLY A 138 -7.40 -13.34 -6.71
C GLY A 138 -8.51 -14.16 -6.06
N LYS A 139 -8.17 -15.20 -5.27
CA LYS A 139 -9.14 -15.91 -4.45
C LYS A 139 -9.37 -15.19 -3.14
N ASN A 140 -10.58 -15.31 -2.59
CA ASN A 140 -10.91 -14.84 -1.25
C ASN A 140 -10.93 -16.02 -0.29
N ILE A 141 -10.40 -15.80 0.91
CA ILE A 141 -10.30 -16.79 1.98
C ILE A 141 -10.82 -16.15 3.25
N ASP A 142 -11.83 -16.76 3.85
CA ASP A 142 -12.39 -16.26 5.10
C ASP A 142 -11.46 -16.57 6.28
N LEU A 143 -11.10 -15.53 7.02
CA LEU A 143 -10.46 -15.63 8.32
C LEU A 143 -11.45 -15.20 9.40
N SER A 144 -11.55 -16.00 10.46
CA SER A 144 -12.37 -15.70 11.63
C SER A 144 -11.49 -15.21 12.78
N PHE A 145 -11.80 -14.02 13.28
CA PHE A 145 -11.14 -13.34 14.38
C PHE A 145 -11.97 -13.52 15.64
N ARG A 146 -11.32 -13.84 16.76
CA ARG A 146 -11.96 -14.02 18.08
C ARG A 146 -11.50 -12.94 19.04
N TRP A 147 -12.45 -12.27 19.66
CA TRP A 147 -12.21 -11.12 20.53
C TRP A 147 -12.45 -11.45 22.00
N SER A 148 -11.86 -10.66 22.90
CA SER A 148 -12.01 -10.83 24.36
C SER A 148 -13.42 -10.48 24.86
N SER A 149 -14.13 -9.61 24.14
CA SER A 149 -15.56 -9.35 24.30
C SER A 149 -16.46 -10.58 24.08
N GLY A 150 -15.92 -11.65 23.51
CA GLY A 150 -16.66 -12.84 23.10
C GLY A 150 -17.18 -12.77 21.66
N GLU A 151 -16.98 -11.65 20.98
CA GLU A 151 -17.34 -11.46 19.59
C GLU A 151 -16.49 -12.32 18.64
N ARG A 152 -17.07 -12.63 17.46
CA ARG A 152 -16.37 -13.22 16.33
C ARG A 152 -16.66 -12.42 15.07
N THR A 153 -15.60 -12.05 14.36
CA THR A 153 -15.69 -11.35 13.07
C THR A 153 -15.08 -12.24 12.00
N THR A 154 -15.84 -12.56 10.96
CA THR A 154 -15.29 -13.23 9.77
C THR A 154 -15.03 -12.19 8.69
N CYS A 155 -13.86 -12.25 8.07
CA CYS A 155 -13.48 -11.33 7.02
C CYS A 155 -12.83 -12.07 5.84
N PRO A 156 -13.28 -11.86 4.60
CA PRO A 156 -12.62 -12.42 3.42
C PRO A 156 -11.31 -11.67 3.15
N GLY A 157 -10.20 -12.40 3.18
CA GLY A 157 -8.89 -11.93 2.74
C GLY A 157 -8.64 -12.28 1.28
N VAL A 158 -8.31 -11.29 0.45
CA VAL A 158 -7.92 -11.54 -0.95
C VAL A 158 -6.47 -12.04 -1.01
N VAL A 159 -6.22 -13.11 -1.77
CA VAL A 159 -4.86 -13.60 -2.04
C VAL A 159 -4.21 -12.74 -3.10
N SER A 160 -3.04 -12.18 -2.81
CA SER A 160 -2.33 -11.26 -3.69
C SER A 160 -0.81 -11.35 -3.47
N ASN A 161 -0.04 -11.03 -4.52
CA ASN A 161 1.42 -10.89 -4.44
C ASN A 161 1.87 -9.58 -3.78
N ALA A 162 0.92 -8.68 -3.54
CA ALA A 162 1.19 -7.36 -3.02
C ALA A 162 0.01 -6.89 -2.17
N PRO A 163 0.23 -5.87 -1.30
CA PRO A 163 -0.86 -5.36 -0.50
C PRO A 163 -2.00 -4.78 -1.37
N PRO A 164 -3.20 -4.58 -0.81
CA PRO A 164 -4.35 -4.06 -1.55
C PRO A 164 -4.00 -2.85 -2.39
N GLU A 165 -4.70 -2.65 -3.51
CA GLU A 165 -4.41 -1.62 -4.52
C GLU A 165 -4.13 -0.22 -3.92
N LYS A 166 -4.75 0.12 -2.78
CA LYS A 166 -4.51 1.38 -2.05
C LYS A 166 -3.05 1.57 -1.56
N TYR A 167 -2.30 0.49 -1.34
CA TYR A 167 -0.88 0.53 -0.96
C TYR A 167 0.05 0.33 -2.17
N LEU A 168 -0.39 -0.44 -3.18
CA LEU A 168 0.31 -0.56 -4.47
C LEU A 168 0.37 0.78 -5.20
N ARG A 169 -0.75 1.53 -5.19
CA ARG A 169 -0.78 2.81 -5.87
C ARG A 169 0.16 3.83 -5.22
N GLY A 170 0.20 3.85 -3.89
CA GLY A 170 1.16 4.66 -3.14
C GLY A 170 2.62 4.31 -3.46
N SER A 171 2.95 3.02 -3.52
CA SER A 171 4.32 2.57 -3.84
C SER A 171 4.70 2.86 -5.30
N GLU A 172 3.80 2.68 -6.25
CA GLU A 172 4.00 3.05 -7.66
C GLU A 172 4.31 4.54 -7.82
N ILE A 173 3.53 5.40 -7.15
CA ILE A 173 3.74 6.84 -7.16
C ILE A 173 5.08 7.18 -6.53
N TYR A 174 5.42 6.57 -5.39
CA TYR A 174 6.71 6.77 -4.73
C TYR A 174 7.87 6.44 -5.66
N ILE A 175 7.88 5.24 -6.27
CA ILE A 175 8.93 4.81 -7.19
C ILE A 175 9.01 5.74 -8.40
N SER A 176 7.87 6.18 -8.93
CA SER A 176 7.81 7.00 -10.14
C SER A 176 8.21 8.47 -9.91
N TYR A 177 8.00 9.01 -8.71
CA TYR A 177 8.11 10.46 -8.48
C TYR A 177 8.99 10.86 -7.29
N CYS A 178 9.14 10.02 -6.28
CA CYS A 178 9.84 10.36 -5.04
C CYS A 178 11.22 9.70 -4.96
N ALA A 179 11.34 8.43 -5.38
CA ALA A 179 12.53 7.61 -5.19
C ALA A 179 13.78 8.15 -5.91
N ALA A 180 13.62 8.95 -6.97
CA ALA A 180 14.74 9.56 -7.68
C ALA A 180 15.57 10.51 -6.78
N CYS A 181 14.92 11.17 -5.81
CA CYS A 181 15.59 12.06 -4.86
C CYS A 181 15.76 11.42 -3.48
N HIS A 182 14.73 10.71 -3.00
CA HIS A 182 14.72 10.14 -1.65
C HIS A 182 15.28 8.72 -1.56
N GLY A 183 15.64 8.09 -2.68
CA GLY A 183 16.15 6.72 -2.72
C GLY A 183 15.03 5.68 -2.69
N GLN A 184 15.33 4.46 -3.14
CA GLN A 184 14.34 3.38 -3.14
C GLN A 184 14.02 2.90 -1.72
N ALA A 185 15.00 2.92 -0.82
CA ALA A 185 14.87 2.56 0.58
C ALA A 185 14.70 3.81 1.48
N GLY A 186 14.41 4.98 0.91
CA GLY A 186 14.23 6.22 1.66
C GLY A 186 15.53 6.77 2.25
N GLU A 187 16.69 6.35 1.76
CA GLU A 187 18.01 6.69 2.29
C GLU A 187 18.47 8.13 1.96
N GLY A 188 17.77 8.82 1.06
CA GLY A 188 18.15 10.14 0.55
C GLY A 188 19.44 10.11 -0.28
N GLN A 189 20.02 11.28 -0.54
CA GLN A 189 21.28 11.39 -1.29
C GLN A 189 22.22 12.39 -0.64
N GLY A 190 23.12 11.87 0.20
CA GLY A 190 24.22 12.62 0.80
C GLY A 190 23.75 13.88 1.55
N ASN A 191 24.16 15.05 1.07
CA ASN A 191 23.80 16.35 1.66
C ASN A 191 22.75 17.12 0.83
N ILE A 192 22.21 16.50 -0.23
CA ILE A 192 21.36 17.17 -1.21
C ILE A 192 19.89 16.85 -0.94
N TYR A 193 19.58 15.56 -0.78
CA TYR A 193 18.22 15.10 -0.50
C TYR A 193 18.16 14.43 0.87
N PRO A 194 17.23 14.85 1.75
CA PRO A 194 17.12 14.27 3.08
C PRO A 194 16.60 12.82 3.02
N PRO A 195 17.03 11.97 3.97
CA PRO A 195 16.45 10.64 4.13
C PRO A 195 14.99 10.75 4.61
N LEU A 196 14.19 9.80 4.16
CA LEU A 196 12.87 9.51 4.70
C LEU A 196 12.97 8.44 5.78
N ALA A 197 13.81 7.41 5.61
CA ALA A 197 14.00 6.36 6.59
C ALA A 197 14.46 6.93 7.95
N GLY A 198 13.66 6.69 9.00
CA GLY A 198 13.92 7.19 10.35
C GLY A 198 13.92 8.73 10.46
N SER A 199 13.15 9.42 9.61
CA SER A 199 13.12 10.88 9.56
C SER A 199 12.26 11.49 10.66
N ASP A 200 12.83 12.40 11.45
CA ASP A 200 12.12 13.23 12.43
C ASP A 200 11.06 14.16 11.79
N PHE A 201 11.15 14.38 10.48
CA PHE A 201 10.23 15.23 9.74
C PHE A 201 8.79 14.69 9.79
N PHE A 202 8.62 13.37 9.89
CA PHE A 202 7.31 12.72 9.97
C PHE A 202 6.55 12.99 11.27
N ALA A 203 7.21 13.51 12.31
CA ALA A 203 6.57 13.84 13.58
C ALA A 203 5.51 14.95 13.43
N ASP A 204 5.67 15.84 12.44
CA ASP A 204 4.70 16.87 12.13
C ASP A 204 3.83 16.45 10.94
N LYS A 205 2.61 16.00 11.25
CA LYS A 205 1.64 15.49 10.27
C LYS A 205 1.27 16.51 9.21
N GLU A 206 0.90 17.74 9.61
CA GLU A 206 0.43 18.74 8.65
C GLU A 206 1.57 19.22 7.76
N LYS A 207 2.75 19.41 8.35
CA LYS A 207 3.96 19.75 7.59
C LYS A 207 4.36 18.65 6.62
N THR A 208 4.28 17.37 7.02
CA THR A 208 4.55 16.23 6.14
C THR A 208 3.60 16.18 4.96
N ILE A 209 2.29 16.29 5.21
CA ILE A 209 1.29 16.26 4.14
C ILE A 209 1.50 17.46 3.20
N SER A 210 1.67 18.66 3.74
CA SER A 210 1.91 19.88 2.96
C SER A 210 3.17 19.79 2.12
N ALA A 211 4.27 19.26 2.67
CA ALA A 211 5.52 19.06 1.92
C ALA A 211 5.32 18.21 0.66
N ILE A 212 4.52 17.15 0.76
CA ILE A 212 4.27 16.23 -0.36
C ILE A 212 3.34 16.86 -1.39
N VAL A 213 2.27 17.53 -0.97
CA VAL A 213 1.23 18.02 -1.89
C VAL A 213 1.44 19.45 -2.40
N ASN A 214 2.19 20.27 -1.66
CA ASN A 214 2.50 21.67 -1.98
C ASN A 214 3.98 21.89 -2.29
N GLY A 215 4.85 20.92 -1.96
CA GLY A 215 6.29 21.03 -2.14
C GLY A 215 6.97 21.74 -0.98
N LEU A 216 8.30 21.79 -1.02
CA LEU A 216 9.13 22.53 -0.07
C LEU A 216 10.19 23.34 -0.80
N HIS A 217 10.51 24.50 -0.24
CA HIS A 217 11.57 25.38 -0.72
C HIS A 217 12.34 25.96 0.45
N GLY A 218 13.66 26.01 0.34
CA GLY A 218 14.53 26.66 1.32
C GLY A 218 15.11 25.71 2.37
N GLU A 219 15.61 26.28 3.46
CA GLU A 219 16.32 25.54 4.49
C GLU A 219 15.35 24.76 5.39
N ILE A 220 15.62 23.47 5.55
CA ILE A 220 14.97 22.58 6.52
C ILE A 220 16.04 21.83 7.31
N THR A 221 15.66 21.33 8.48
CA THR A 221 16.47 20.40 9.27
C THR A 221 15.76 19.05 9.30
N VAL A 222 16.49 17.98 9.00
CA VAL A 222 16.05 16.59 9.12
C VAL A 222 17.11 15.81 9.87
N ASN A 223 16.73 15.13 10.95
CA ASN A 223 17.62 14.38 11.84
C ASN A 223 18.83 15.20 12.30
N GLY A 224 18.59 16.46 12.68
CA GLY A 224 19.63 17.40 13.12
C GLY A 224 20.55 17.95 12.03
N LYS A 225 20.37 17.54 10.76
CA LYS A 225 21.16 17.99 9.61
C LYS A 225 20.39 18.95 8.72
N LYS A 226 21.05 20.00 8.27
CA LYS A 226 20.46 21.02 7.40
C LYS A 226 20.48 20.59 5.93
N TYR A 227 19.37 20.87 5.24
CA TYR A 227 19.20 20.73 3.80
C TYR A 227 18.61 22.03 3.28
N ASN A 228 19.07 22.48 2.12
CA ASN A 228 18.54 23.67 1.48
C ASN A 228 18.34 23.39 0.00
N GLY A 229 17.09 23.28 -0.43
CA GLY A 229 16.78 22.84 -1.77
C GLY A 229 15.31 23.00 -2.12
N ILE A 230 14.91 22.31 -3.17
CA ILE A 230 13.54 22.31 -3.68
C ILE A 230 13.05 20.87 -3.70
N MET A 231 11.96 20.61 -2.99
CA MET A 231 11.16 19.40 -3.12
C MET A 231 9.95 19.76 -3.98
N ASN A 232 9.90 19.23 -5.20
CA ASN A 232 8.76 19.45 -6.07
C ASN A 232 7.53 18.77 -5.48
N LYS A 233 6.40 19.48 -5.53
CA LYS A 233 5.11 18.93 -5.11
C LYS A 233 4.72 17.73 -5.96
N LEU A 234 3.89 16.86 -5.40
CA LEU A 234 3.26 15.76 -6.13
C LEU A 234 2.51 16.33 -7.36
N PRO A 235 2.70 15.77 -8.57
CA PRO A 235 2.09 16.28 -9.78
C PRO A 235 0.58 16.33 -9.67
N SER A 236 -0.03 17.36 -10.24
CA SER A 236 -1.48 17.55 -10.27
C SER A 236 -2.24 16.50 -11.10
N ILE A 237 -1.52 15.59 -11.77
CA ILE A 237 -2.13 14.38 -12.35
C ILE A 237 -2.58 13.39 -11.28
N TYR A 238 -2.06 13.49 -10.05
CA TYR A 238 -2.44 12.65 -8.93
C TYR A 238 -3.44 13.37 -8.03
N ASP A 239 -4.60 12.74 -7.81
CA ASP A 239 -5.67 13.32 -7.02
C ASP A 239 -5.41 13.26 -5.50
N ASN A 240 -6.39 13.62 -4.69
CA ASN A 240 -6.24 13.64 -3.23
C ASN A 240 -6.21 12.22 -2.62
N GLN A 241 -6.83 11.24 -3.28
CA GLN A 241 -6.78 9.85 -2.86
C GLN A 241 -5.40 9.27 -3.13
N GLU A 242 -4.87 9.45 -4.34
CA GLU A 242 -3.53 9.00 -4.73
C GLU A 242 -2.44 9.68 -3.89
N ALA A 243 -2.63 10.96 -3.55
CA ALA A 243 -1.76 11.66 -2.62
C ALA A 243 -1.79 11.04 -1.22
N ALA A 244 -2.97 10.70 -0.69
CA ALA A 244 -3.07 10.03 0.61
C ALA A 244 -2.40 8.64 0.59
N GLU A 245 -2.50 7.91 -0.52
CA GLU A 245 -1.90 6.59 -0.70
C GLU A 245 -0.37 6.64 -0.69
N VAL A 246 0.26 7.57 -1.43
CA VAL A 246 1.73 7.72 -1.39
C VAL A 246 2.23 8.21 -0.04
N ILE A 247 1.47 9.08 0.65
CA ILE A 247 1.82 9.53 2.01
C ILE A 247 1.79 8.34 2.97
N ASN A 248 0.71 7.56 2.96
CA ASN A 248 0.56 6.41 3.84
C ASN A 248 1.61 5.32 3.54
N PHE A 249 1.92 5.07 2.27
CA PHE A 249 3.01 4.17 1.88
C PHE A 249 4.35 4.67 2.45
N THR A 250 4.66 5.96 2.30
CA THR A 250 5.92 6.56 2.76
C THR A 250 6.06 6.42 4.28
N LEU A 251 4.98 6.67 5.04
CA LEU A 251 4.99 6.52 6.50
C LEU A 251 5.19 5.07 6.90
N GLN A 252 4.46 4.15 6.26
CA GLN A 252 4.58 2.72 6.53
C GLN A 252 6.00 2.19 6.26
N GLN A 253 6.63 2.63 5.18
CA GLN A 253 7.95 2.12 4.81
C GLN A 253 9.10 2.75 5.58
N PHE A 254 8.96 4.02 5.98
CA PHE A 254 10.12 4.82 6.38
C PHE A 254 9.97 5.54 7.72
N ALA A 255 8.76 5.65 8.27
CA ALA A 255 8.53 6.38 9.51
C ALA A 255 8.47 5.42 10.71
N ASP A 256 9.03 5.87 11.83
CA ASP A 256 8.82 5.23 13.13
C ASP A 256 7.44 5.57 13.73
N SER A 257 6.67 6.47 13.08
CA SER A 257 5.39 6.99 13.56
C SER A 257 4.20 6.43 12.76
N LEU A 258 3.16 6.00 13.46
CA LEU A 258 2.02 5.22 12.96
C LEU A 258 0.81 6.03 12.50
N TRP A 259 0.94 7.34 12.25
CA TRP A 259 -0.23 8.10 11.78
C TRP A 259 -0.52 7.81 10.30
N GLN A 260 -1.81 7.90 9.94
CA GLN A 260 -2.27 7.79 8.56
C GLN A 260 -3.06 9.04 8.16
N THR A 261 -3.24 9.25 6.86
CA THR A 261 -4.06 10.32 6.28
C THR A 261 -5.11 9.78 5.31
N THR A 262 -6.11 10.61 5.02
CA THR A 262 -7.19 10.32 4.07
C THR A 262 -7.26 11.39 2.99
N LYS A 263 -7.98 11.11 1.90
CA LYS A 263 -8.18 12.09 0.82
C LYS A 263 -8.82 13.39 1.30
N GLU A 264 -9.67 13.36 2.33
CA GLU A 264 -10.32 14.54 2.89
C GLU A 264 -9.32 15.43 3.64
N VAL A 265 -8.42 14.81 4.41
CA VAL A 265 -7.34 15.53 5.12
C VAL A 265 -6.37 16.12 4.12
N VAL A 266 -6.01 15.36 3.08
CA VAL A 266 -5.14 15.86 2.02
C VAL A 266 -5.80 17.02 1.27
N ALA A 267 -7.07 16.92 0.91
CA ALA A 267 -7.81 18.00 0.26
C ALA A 267 -7.71 19.30 1.06
N ARG A 268 -7.96 19.23 2.38
CA ARG A 268 -7.90 20.37 3.28
C ARG A 268 -6.52 21.05 3.35
N ILE A 269 -5.43 20.29 3.19
CA ILE A 269 -4.05 20.80 3.32
C ILE A 269 -3.48 21.25 1.96
N ARG A 270 -4.01 20.71 0.86
CA ARG A 270 -3.60 21.03 -0.51
C ARG A 270 -4.18 22.36 -1.00
N ASP A 271 -5.27 22.82 -0.39
CA ASP A 271 -5.92 24.12 -0.63
C ASP A 271 -5.21 25.27 0.13
#